data_AF-A0A182PLK0-F1
#
_entry.id   AF-A0A182PLK0-F1
#
_cell.length_a   1.000
_cell.length_b   1.000
_cell.length_c   1.000
_cell.angle_alpha   90.00
_cell.angle_beta   90.00
_cell.angle_gamma   90.00
#
_symmetry.space_group_name_H-M   'P 1'
#
loop_
_entity.id
_entity.type
_entity.pdbx_description
1 polymer ?
#
loop_
_entity_poly.entity_id
_entity_poly.type
_entity_poly.pdbx_seq_one_letter_code
_entity_poly.pdbx_strand_id
1 'polypeptide(L)'
;MGEKTPSISKVRPLITPASLQISSRGRVVFSIVPAPQQQHQEVGQDADGPAEPFLSPEYINSLGKNVQFSESDVEKMWIYSLGVTLQRTVSSFAVNHQQQQQQQRQHQHEYDVHHLRTEDAPLTPLDHVVLAMCEANLYQRASLMFLLDNLNM
;
A
#
# COMPACT_ATOMS: atom_id res chain seq x y z
N MET A 1 24.80 13.08 -16.38
CA MET A 1 24.37 13.85 -15.20
C MET A 1 23.58 12.89 -14.33
N GLY A 2 24.11 12.50 -13.16
CA GLY A 2 23.36 11.62 -12.26
C GLY A 2 22.17 12.38 -11.70
N GLU A 3 20.96 11.90 -11.97
CA GLU A 3 19.78 12.37 -11.27
C GLU A 3 20.00 12.09 -9.78
N LYS A 4 20.14 13.16 -8.98
CA LYS A 4 20.19 13.02 -7.52
C LYS A 4 18.81 12.55 -7.09
N THR A 5 18.75 11.36 -6.51
CA THR A 5 17.57 10.83 -5.84
C THR A 5 16.93 11.93 -4.98
N PRO A 6 15.63 12.20 -5.15
CA PRO A 6 14.96 13.20 -4.34
C PRO A 6 15.04 12.76 -2.88
N SER A 7 15.64 13.61 -2.04
CA SER A 7 15.64 13.44 -0.59
C SER A 7 14.21 13.29 -0.10
N ILE A 8 13.98 12.40 0.88
CA ILE A 8 12.66 12.22 1.53
C ILE A 8 12.16 13.51 2.20
N SER A 9 13.04 14.49 2.40
CA SER A 9 12.71 15.84 2.85
C SER A 9 11.99 16.68 1.77
N LYS A 10 12.02 16.26 0.50
CA LYS A 10 11.40 16.93 -0.65
C LYS A 10 10.19 16.20 -1.20
N VAL A 11 10.19 14.86 -1.12
CA VAL A 11 9.10 14.02 -1.60
C VAL A 11 8.82 12.94 -0.57
N ARG A 12 7.56 12.88 -0.12
CA ARG A 12 7.11 11.90 0.86
C ARG A 12 6.93 10.55 0.15
N PRO A 13 7.55 9.45 0.61
CA PRO A 13 7.38 8.11 0.03
C PRO A 13 6.01 7.55 0.40
N LEU A 14 4.98 8.06 -0.26
CA LEU A 14 3.57 7.81 0.02
C LEU A 14 2.81 7.54 -1.28
N ILE A 15 2.22 6.35 -1.36
CA ILE A 15 1.26 5.95 -2.36
C ILE A 15 -0.05 5.68 -1.62
N THR A 16 -1.15 6.21 -2.13
CA THR A 16 -2.52 5.97 -1.66
C THR A 16 -3.39 5.66 -2.87
N PRO A 17 -4.59 5.09 -2.69
CA PRO A 17 -5.51 4.93 -3.81
C PRO A 17 -5.79 6.25 -4.55
N ALA A 18 -5.86 7.38 -3.83
CA ALA A 18 -6.11 8.69 -4.40
C ALA A 18 -4.95 9.23 -5.27
N SER A 19 -3.72 8.79 -5.03
CA SER A 19 -2.56 9.17 -5.85
C SER A 19 -2.36 8.30 -7.10
N LEU A 20 -3.19 7.26 -7.28
CA LEU A 20 -3.20 6.40 -8.44
C LEU A 20 -4.37 6.74 -9.37
N GLN A 21 -4.06 6.90 -10.66
CA GLN A 21 -5.04 7.15 -11.71
C GLN A 21 -5.08 5.98 -12.68
N ILE A 22 -6.29 5.58 -13.08
CA ILE A 22 -6.49 4.52 -14.09
C ILE A 22 -6.90 5.20 -15.39
N SER A 23 -6.08 5.02 -16.43
CA SER A 23 -6.43 5.46 -17.78
C SER A 23 -7.55 4.60 -18.38
N SER A 24 -8.21 5.11 -19.42
CA SER A 24 -9.22 4.36 -20.19
C SER A 24 -8.71 3.05 -20.81
N ARG A 25 -7.38 2.89 -20.91
CA ARG A 25 -6.72 1.66 -21.39
C ARG A 25 -6.31 0.71 -20.27
N GLY A 26 -6.74 0.96 -19.03
CA GLY A 26 -6.43 0.13 -17.87
C GLY A 26 -4.99 0.28 -17.34
N ARG A 27 -4.24 1.29 -17.79
CA ARG A 27 -2.91 1.60 -17.23
C ARG A 27 -3.05 2.38 -15.94
N VAL A 28 -2.28 2.00 -14.93
CA VAL A 28 -2.15 2.73 -13.67
C VAL A 28 -1.02 3.75 -13.79
N VAL A 29 -1.29 4.99 -13.43
CA VAL A 29 -0.32 6.10 -13.39
C VAL A 29 -0.27 6.62 -11.97
N PHE A 30 0.93 6.75 -11.43
CA PHE A 30 1.18 7.34 -10.12
C PHE A 30 1.51 8.83 -10.26
N SER A 31 0.82 9.67 -9.51
CA SER A 31 1.08 11.11 -9.44
C SER A 31 1.87 11.45 -8.18
N ILE A 32 3.14 11.85 -8.34
CA ILE A 32 3.97 12.30 -7.23
C ILE A 32 3.48 13.67 -6.77
N VAL A 33 2.87 13.73 -5.59
CA VAL A 33 2.54 15.00 -4.93
C VAL A 33 3.77 15.45 -4.14
N PRO A 34 4.27 16.69 -4.34
CA PRO A 34 5.37 17.22 -3.54
C PRO A 34 5.07 17.14 -2.05
N ALA A 35 6.07 16.86 -1.20
CA ALA A 35 5.86 16.95 0.23
C ALA A 35 5.48 18.40 0.58
N PRO A 36 4.42 18.66 1.36
CA PRO A 36 4.17 20.00 1.86
C PRO A 36 5.43 20.45 2.59
N GLN A 37 6.06 21.53 2.10
CA GLN A 37 7.14 22.17 2.82
C GLN A 37 6.61 22.44 4.22
N GLN A 38 7.39 22.06 5.24
CA GLN A 38 7.04 22.22 6.65
C GLN A 38 6.61 23.65 6.98
N GLN A 39 5.33 23.95 6.81
CA GLN A 39 4.64 24.89 7.66
C GLN A 39 3.94 24.01 8.68
N HIS A 40 4.36 24.19 9.93
CA HIS A 40 3.58 23.82 11.10
C HIS A 40 2.16 24.36 10.91
N GLN A 41 1.24 23.53 10.43
CA GLN A 41 -0.18 23.78 10.56
C GLN A 41 -0.89 22.46 10.36
N GLU A 42 -1.40 22.00 11.50
CA GLU A 42 -2.69 21.36 11.68
C GLU A 42 -3.09 20.27 10.70
N VAL A 43 -3.36 19.12 11.30
CA VAL A 43 -4.30 18.11 10.85
C VAL A 43 -5.59 18.78 10.32
N GLY A 44 -5.59 19.17 9.04
CA GLY A 44 -6.78 19.45 8.23
C GLY A 44 -6.84 18.36 7.18
N GLN A 45 -7.70 17.35 7.29
CA GLN A 45 -9.11 17.45 6.88
C GLN A 45 -9.26 18.23 5.59
N ASP A 46 -8.71 17.72 4.49
CA ASP A 46 -9.33 17.91 3.19
C ASP A 46 -9.09 16.67 2.31
N ALA A 47 -10.20 15.94 2.10
CA ALA A 47 -10.48 14.95 1.05
C ALA A 47 -9.68 13.63 0.95
N ASP A 48 -8.64 13.37 1.74
CA ASP A 48 -7.95 12.06 1.71
C ASP A 48 -7.85 11.47 3.12
N GLY A 49 -8.04 10.15 3.26
CA GLY A 49 -8.01 9.47 4.56
C GLY A 49 -6.68 9.65 5.30
N PRO A 50 -6.52 9.13 6.53
CA PRO A 50 -5.25 9.24 7.24
C PRO A 50 -4.14 8.62 6.38
N ALA A 51 -3.19 9.44 5.94
CA ALA A 51 -2.04 9.01 5.14
C ALA A 51 -1.02 8.20 5.96
N GLU A 52 -1.05 8.38 7.28
CA GLU A 52 -0.19 7.69 8.26
C GLU A 52 -0.19 6.16 8.09
N PRO A 53 -1.33 5.47 7.98
CA PRO A 53 -1.35 4.02 7.83
C PRO A 53 -0.79 3.49 6.51
N PHE A 54 -0.38 4.33 5.54
CA PHE A 54 0.33 3.92 4.31
C PHE A 54 1.83 4.20 4.35
N LEU A 55 2.33 4.84 5.42
CA LEU A 55 3.75 5.13 5.57
C LEU A 55 4.51 3.94 6.15
N SER A 56 5.77 3.80 5.71
CA SER A 56 6.64 2.78 6.27
C SER A 56 7.09 3.09 7.70
N PRO A 57 7.36 2.06 8.53
CA PRO A 57 7.76 2.26 9.92
C PRO A 57 9.02 3.11 10.08
N GLU A 58 10.01 2.91 9.21
CA GLU A 58 11.26 3.65 9.23
C GLU A 58 11.09 5.14 8.89
N TYR A 59 10.16 5.47 7.98
CA TYR A 59 9.84 6.86 7.67
C TYR A 59 9.20 7.54 8.89
N ILE A 60 8.18 6.91 9.49
CA ILE A 60 7.52 7.41 10.71
C ILE A 60 8.53 7.61 11.83
N ASN A 61 9.39 6.60 12.07
CA ASN A 61 10.41 6.64 13.12
C ASN A 61 11.49 7.70 12.89
N SER A 62 11.63 8.20 11.65
CA SER A 62 12.57 9.26 11.28
C SER A 62 11.99 10.67 11.36
N LEU A 63 10.67 10.82 11.51
CA LEU A 63 10.03 12.13 11.60
C LEU A 63 10.61 12.92 12.78
N GLY A 64 11.02 14.16 12.51
CA GLY A 64 11.68 15.03 13.50
C GLY A 64 13.14 14.67 13.80
N LYS A 65 13.72 13.67 13.12
CA LYS A 65 15.12 13.26 13.26
C LYS A 65 15.89 13.55 11.97
N ASN A 66 17.18 13.87 12.10
CA ASN A 66 18.06 14.10 10.95
C ASN A 66 18.72 12.78 10.51
N VAL A 67 17.89 11.82 10.11
CA VAL A 67 18.35 10.50 9.63
C VAL A 67 18.60 10.59 8.12
N GLN A 68 19.77 10.11 7.69
CA GLN A 68 20.08 9.95 6.28
C GLN A 68 19.71 8.54 5.82
N PHE A 69 19.01 8.46 4.70
CA PHE A 69 18.62 7.20 4.06
C PHE A 69 19.32 7.09 2.71
N SER A 70 19.74 5.87 2.37
CA SER A 70 20.23 5.56 1.03
C SER A 70 19.09 5.56 0.00
N GLU A 71 19.43 5.62 -1.28
CA GLU A 71 18.46 5.50 -2.36
C GLU A 71 17.66 4.19 -2.30
N SER A 72 18.32 3.09 -1.92
CA SER A 72 17.65 1.79 -1.73
C SER A 72 16.67 1.80 -0.55
N ASP A 73 16.99 2.51 0.54
CA ASP A 73 16.09 2.61 1.68
C ASP A 73 14.82 3.37 1.27
N VAL A 74 14.99 4.47 0.53
CA VAL A 74 13.86 5.27 0.00
C VAL A 74 13.02 4.46 -0.97
N GLU A 75 13.64 3.72 -1.90
CA GLU A 75 12.94 2.79 -2.79
C GLU A 75 12.06 1.81 -1.99
N LYS A 76 12.62 1.23 -0.93
CA LYS A 76 11.88 0.30 -0.08
C LYS A 76 10.73 0.97 0.68
N MET A 77 10.84 2.24 1.06
CA MET A 77 9.71 2.99 1.65
C MET A 77 8.56 3.12 0.64
N TRP A 78 8.87 3.41 -0.63
CA TRP A 78 7.87 3.45 -1.70
C TRP A 78 7.20 2.09 -1.92
N ILE A 79 7.99 1.01 -1.92
CA ILE A 79 7.49 -0.37 -2.06
C ILE A 79 6.50 -0.69 -0.93
N TYR A 80 6.84 -0.35 0.31
CA TYR A 80 5.94 -0.54 1.45
C TYR A 80 4.61 0.19 1.26
N SER A 81 4.69 1.46 0.89
CA SER A 81 3.49 2.28 0.71
C SER A 81 2.57 1.75 -0.39
N LEU A 82 3.15 1.28 -1.50
CA LEU A 82 2.42 0.59 -2.55
C LEU A 82 1.83 -0.74 -2.05
N GLY A 83 2.59 -1.54 -1.29
CA GLY A 83 2.15 -2.81 -0.74
C GLY A 83 0.91 -2.64 0.14
N VAL A 84 0.93 -1.67 1.05
CA VAL A 84 -0.22 -1.37 1.92
C VAL A 84 -1.40 -0.85 1.10
N THR A 85 -1.14 -0.04 0.07
CA THR A 85 -2.20 0.42 -0.86
C THR A 85 -2.87 -0.75 -1.56
N LEU A 86 -2.09 -1.69 -2.08
CA LEU A 86 -2.60 -2.90 -2.73
C LEU A 86 -3.37 -3.75 -1.74
N GLN A 87 -2.80 -4.04 -0.56
CA GLN A 87 -3.41 -4.84 0.49
C GLN A 87 -4.80 -4.30 0.85
N ARG A 88 -4.91 -3.00 1.12
CA ARG A 88 -6.21 -2.40 1.46
C ARG A 88 -7.19 -2.44 0.31
N THR A 89 -6.71 -2.20 -0.91
CA THR A 89 -7.56 -2.24 -2.11
C THR A 89 -8.13 -3.64 -2.33
N VAL A 90 -7.29 -4.69 -2.31
CA VAL A 90 -7.75 -6.08 -2.53
C VAL A 90 -8.61 -6.60 -1.38
N SER A 91 -8.31 -6.24 -0.12
CA SER A 91 -9.14 -6.60 1.02
C SER A 91 -10.51 -5.90 0.99
N SER A 92 -10.58 -4.64 0.57
CA SER A 92 -11.85 -3.94 0.37
C SER A 92 -12.72 -4.58 -0.72
N PHE A 93 -12.12 -5.12 -1.78
CA PHE A 93 -12.86 -5.89 -2.79
C PHE A 93 -13.41 -7.22 -2.25
N ALA A 94 -12.63 -7.94 -1.43
CA ALA A 94 -13.08 -9.20 -0.82
C ALA A 94 -14.30 -9.01 0.10
N VAL A 95 -14.34 -7.92 0.89
CA VAL A 95 -15.47 -7.59 1.77
C VAL A 95 -16.73 -7.21 0.97
N ASN A 96 -16.58 -6.46 -0.12
CA ASN A 96 -17.71 -6.07 -0.97
C ASN A 96 -18.32 -7.26 -1.74
N HIS A 97 -17.50 -8.22 -2.19
CA HIS A 97 -18.00 -9.44 -2.84
C HIS A 97 -18.74 -10.38 -1.87
N GLN A 98 -18.31 -10.49 -0.61
CA GLN A 98 -19.03 -11.27 0.40
C GLN A 98 -20.37 -10.64 0.78
N GLN A 99 -20.46 -9.30 0.90
CA GLN A 99 -21.74 -8.62 1.15
C GLN A 99 -22.73 -8.78 -0.02
N GLN A 100 -22.26 -8.71 -1.28
CA GLN A 100 -23.13 -8.95 -2.44
C GLN A 100 -23.61 -10.41 -2.52
N GLN A 101 -22.77 -11.40 -2.17
CA GLN A 101 -23.22 -12.80 -2.08
C GLN A 101 -24.19 -13.03 -0.90
N GLN A 102 -24.04 -12.32 0.22
CA GLN A 102 -24.99 -12.43 1.33
C GLN A 102 -26.37 -11.83 0.99
N GLN A 103 -26.46 -10.76 0.19
CA GLN A 103 -27.76 -10.23 -0.24
C GLN A 103 -28.49 -11.15 -1.24
N GLN A 104 -27.78 -11.96 -2.05
CA GLN A 104 -28.42 -12.96 -2.90
C GLN A 104 -28.81 -14.25 -2.15
N ARG A 105 -28.22 -14.54 -0.98
CA ARG A 105 -28.53 -15.74 -0.18
C ARG A 105 -29.65 -15.56 0.86
N GLN A 106 -30.25 -14.38 1.01
CA GLN A 106 -31.39 -14.20 1.94
C GLN A 106 -32.69 -14.91 1.52
N HIS A 107 -32.72 -15.63 0.39
CA HIS A 107 -33.87 -16.45 0.00
C HIS A 107 -33.71 -17.95 0.19
N GLN A 108 -32.61 -18.48 0.75
CA GLN A 108 -32.55 -19.92 0.99
C GLN A 108 -31.62 -20.35 2.14
N HIS A 109 -32.25 -20.89 3.18
CA HIS A 109 -31.73 -21.75 4.24
C HIS A 109 -30.92 -21.09 5.38
N GLU A 110 -31.68 -20.72 6.41
CA GLU A 110 -31.39 -20.99 7.82
C GLU A 110 -31.03 -22.47 7.99
N TYR A 111 -29.74 -22.80 8.08
CA TYR A 111 -29.14 -23.89 8.87
C TYR A 111 -27.61 -23.83 8.63
N ASP A 112 -26.84 -24.02 9.71
CA ASP A 112 -25.37 -24.10 9.76
C ASP A 112 -24.60 -22.79 10.03
N VAL A 113 -24.88 -22.23 11.21
CA VAL A 113 -23.99 -21.29 11.91
C VAL A 113 -22.90 -22.12 12.57
N HIS A 114 -21.78 -22.43 11.89
CA HIS A 114 -20.47 -22.69 12.56
C HIS A 114 -19.21 -22.84 11.67
N HIS A 115 -19.23 -22.64 10.34
CA HIS A 115 -18.06 -23.03 9.51
C HIS A 115 -17.51 -22.03 8.46
N LEU A 116 -17.30 -20.75 8.80
CA LEU A 116 -16.55 -19.84 7.91
C LEU A 116 -15.59 -18.92 8.69
N ARG A 117 -14.64 -19.51 9.41
CA ARG A 117 -13.40 -18.82 9.75
C ARG A 117 -12.36 -19.21 8.69
N THR A 118 -12.32 -18.42 7.62
CA THR A 118 -11.48 -18.59 6.42
C THR A 118 -10.00 -18.31 6.70
N GLU A 119 -9.39 -19.01 7.66
CA GLU A 119 -7.97 -18.80 8.03
C GLU A 119 -7.02 -19.79 7.31
N ASP A 120 -7.56 -20.78 6.59
CA ASP A 120 -6.78 -21.83 5.90
C ASP A 120 -6.89 -21.79 4.35
N ALA A 121 -7.29 -20.66 3.78
CA ALA A 121 -7.19 -20.49 2.33
C ALA A 121 -5.70 -20.30 1.96
N PRO A 122 -5.13 -21.10 1.05
CA PRO A 122 -3.75 -20.91 0.62
C PRO A 122 -3.61 -19.51 0.00
N LEU A 123 -2.59 -18.77 0.44
CA LEU A 123 -2.28 -17.44 -0.08
C LEU A 123 -2.07 -17.51 -1.59
N THR A 124 -2.66 -16.57 -2.33
CA THR A 124 -2.42 -16.46 -3.77
C THR A 124 -0.99 -15.96 -4.02
N PRO A 125 -0.43 -16.14 -5.24
CA PRO A 125 0.85 -15.53 -5.59
C PRO A 125 0.87 -14.02 -5.36
N LEU A 126 -0.24 -13.33 -5.63
CA LEU A 126 -0.39 -11.90 -5.39
C LEU A 126 -0.30 -11.57 -3.88
N ASP A 127 -0.89 -12.39 -3.02
CA ASP A 127 -0.83 -12.19 -1.57
C ASP A 127 0.61 -12.30 -1.06
N HIS A 128 1.40 -13.27 -1.57
CA HIS A 128 2.81 -13.40 -1.20
C HIS A 128 3.63 -12.18 -1.61
N VAL A 129 3.38 -11.65 -2.82
CA VAL A 129 4.03 -10.44 -3.32
C VAL A 129 3.67 -9.25 -2.42
N VAL A 130 2.38 -9.05 -2.13
CA VAL A 130 1.91 -7.96 -1.27
C VAL A 130 2.49 -8.07 0.15
N LEU A 131 2.57 -9.26 0.73
CA LEU A 131 3.21 -9.47 2.04
C LEU A 131 4.70 -9.13 2.01
N ALA A 132 5.43 -9.52 0.96
CA ALA A 132 6.84 -9.19 0.81
C ALA A 132 7.09 -7.68 0.64
N MET A 133 6.13 -6.94 0.07
CA MET A 133 6.15 -5.47 0.02
C MET A 133 5.88 -4.84 1.40
N CYS A 134 4.95 -5.42 2.17
CA CYS A 134 4.54 -4.94 3.50
C CYS A 134 5.48 -5.35 4.65
N GLU A 135 6.61 -6.00 4.37
CA GLU A 135 7.57 -6.40 5.40
C GLU A 135 8.09 -5.18 6.18
N ALA A 136 7.97 -5.24 7.50
CA ALA A 136 8.32 -4.13 8.40
C ALA A 136 9.84 -3.96 8.48
N ASN A 137 10.60 -5.06 8.39
CA ASN A 137 12.05 -4.99 8.34
C ASN A 137 12.52 -4.55 6.95
N LEU A 138 13.05 -3.33 6.87
CA LEU A 138 13.59 -2.75 5.64
C LEU A 138 14.53 -3.71 4.88
N TYR A 139 15.38 -4.48 5.57
CA TYR A 139 16.35 -5.35 4.91
C TYR A 139 15.73 -6.62 4.32
N GLN A 140 14.58 -7.06 4.84
CA GLN A 140 13.84 -8.23 4.36
C GLN A 140 12.76 -7.86 3.33
N ARG A 141 12.39 -6.59 3.25
CA ARG A 141 11.41 -6.09 2.27
C ARG A 141 11.87 -6.32 0.85
N ALA A 142 10.93 -6.75 0.01
CA ALA A 142 11.13 -6.96 -1.42
C ALA A 142 11.79 -5.76 -2.11
N SER A 143 12.61 -6.04 -3.11
CA SER A 143 13.18 -5.03 -4.01
C SER A 143 12.35 -4.92 -5.29
N LEU A 144 12.53 -3.84 -6.06
CA LEU A 144 11.88 -3.72 -7.36
C LEU A 144 12.23 -4.88 -8.30
N MET A 145 13.47 -5.38 -8.27
CA MET A 145 13.87 -6.53 -9.10
C MET A 145 13.07 -7.78 -8.75
N PHE A 146 12.95 -8.10 -7.45
CA PHE A 146 12.12 -9.22 -7.02
C PHE A 146 10.66 -9.07 -7.46
N LEU A 147 10.09 -7.87 -7.34
CA LEU A 147 8.71 -7.61 -7.73
C LEU A 147 8.50 -7.76 -9.24
N LEU A 148 9.43 -7.28 -10.06
CA LEU A 148 9.39 -7.41 -11.51
C LEU A 148 9.54 -8.86 -11.98
N ASP A 149 10.36 -9.66 -11.32
CA ASP A 149 10.53 -11.08 -11.64
C ASP A 149 9.23 -11.87 -11.40
N ASN A 150 8.49 -11.53 -10.33
CA ASN A 150 7.23 -12.20 -10.00
C ASN A 150 6.03 -11.74 -10.85
N LEU A 151 6.09 -10.55 -11.47
CA LEU A 151 5.02 -10.01 -12.32
C LEU A 151 5.15 -10.39 -13.80
N ASN A 152 6.34 -10.83 -14.24
CA ASN A 152 6.64 -11.18 -15.63
C ASN A 152 6.70 -12.69 -15.90
N MET A 153 6.39 -13.54 -14.91
CA MET A 153 6.17 -14.99 -15.09
C MET A 153 4.72 -15.30 -15.45
#